data_AF-A0A6B3P0M6-F1
#
_entry.id   AF-A0A6B3P0M6-F1
#
_cell.length_a   1.000
_cell.length_b   1.000
_cell.length_c   1.000
_cell.angle_alpha   90.00
_cell.angle_beta   90.00
_cell.angle_gamma   90.00
#
_symmetry.space_group_name_H-M   'P 1'
#
loop_
_entity.id
_entity.type
_entity.pdbx_description
1 polymer ?
#
loop_
_entity_poly.entity_id
_entity_poly.type
_entity_poly.pdbx_seq_one_letter_code
_entity_poly.pdbx_strand_id
1 'polypeptide(L)'
;GWQARESSLLASTAPMADALQAHRLFAHASTLDLAVQRPAQLQAWLGEHFAQVGQLPDLSAYGFRPVGARLLSNEQGPAALLVFEDAKGERVSLFLRSPGEHYTRMPSGERIEGPLQARYWSQGAYNYALVSAVGTAL
;
A
#
# COMPACT_ATOMS: atom_id res chain seq x y z
N GLY A 1 20.32 23.93 17.36
CA GLY A 1 20.71 22.56 17.75
C GLY A 1 20.35 21.60 16.64
N TRP A 2 21.19 20.58 16.42
CA TRP A 2 20.93 19.53 15.42
C TRP A 2 19.65 18.73 15.72
N GLN A 3 19.29 18.60 17.01
CA GLN A 3 18.08 17.94 17.50
C GLN A 3 16.76 18.63 17.08
N ALA A 4 16.77 19.95 16.84
CA ALA A 4 15.57 20.69 16.46
C ALA A 4 15.24 20.58 14.96
N ARG A 5 16.19 20.10 14.14
CA ARG A 5 15.96 19.81 12.72
C ARG A 5 15.45 18.40 12.53
N GLU A 6 15.91 17.44 13.33
CA GLU A 6 15.43 16.06 13.27
C GLU A 6 13.93 15.96 13.62
N SER A 7 13.46 16.71 14.61
CA SER A 7 12.04 16.74 14.97
C SER A 7 11.15 17.36 13.89
N SER A 8 11.62 18.36 13.15
CA SER A 8 10.88 18.94 12.01
C SER A 8 10.96 18.09 10.75
N LEU A 9 12.05 17.35 10.53
CA LEU A 9 12.21 16.38 9.44
C LEU A 9 11.29 15.14 9.62
N LEU A 10 11.15 14.64 10.85
CA LEU A 10 10.18 13.58 11.18
C LEU A 10 8.73 14.08 11.09
N ALA A 11 8.47 15.35 11.43
CA ALA A 11 7.15 15.98 11.25
C ALA A 11 6.79 16.29 9.79
N SER A 12 7.74 16.19 8.84
CA SER A 12 7.54 16.56 7.43
C SER A 12 7.46 15.38 6.46
N THR A 13 7.64 14.14 6.93
CA THR A 13 7.37 12.96 6.10
C THR A 13 5.89 12.61 6.19
N ALA A 14 5.12 13.10 5.24
CA ALA A 14 3.68 12.89 5.24
C ALA A 14 3.34 11.37 5.16
N PRO A 15 2.29 10.91 5.87
CA PRO A 15 1.99 9.48 6.00
C PRO A 15 1.87 8.78 4.64
N MET A 16 2.46 7.58 4.56
CA MET A 16 2.35 6.68 3.40
C MET A 16 2.71 7.33 2.05
N ALA A 17 3.61 8.32 2.03
CA ALA A 17 4.07 8.93 0.77
C ALA A 17 4.72 7.90 -0.18
N ASP A 18 5.37 6.87 0.37
CA ASP A 18 5.91 5.73 -0.35
C ASP A 18 4.83 4.93 -1.09
N ALA A 19 3.63 4.79 -0.53
CA ALA A 19 2.52 4.09 -1.20
C ALA A 19 2.11 4.78 -2.52
N LEU A 20 2.04 6.12 -2.53
CA LEU A 20 1.76 6.90 -3.74
C LEU A 20 2.87 6.75 -4.78
N GLN A 21 4.14 6.74 -4.36
CA GLN A 21 5.26 6.53 -5.27
C GLN A 21 5.27 5.10 -5.84
N ALA A 22 5.08 4.09 -4.99
CA ALA A 22 5.00 2.70 -5.40
C ALA A 22 3.85 2.46 -6.39
N HIS A 23 2.68 3.07 -6.15
CA HIS A 23 1.57 3.03 -7.10
C HIS A 23 1.96 3.60 -8.46
N ARG A 24 2.54 4.81 -8.52
CA ARG A 24 2.96 5.44 -9.78
C ARG A 24 3.95 4.58 -10.57
N LEU A 25 4.88 3.92 -9.87
CA LEU A 25 5.90 3.10 -10.50
C LEU A 25 5.36 1.74 -10.99
N PHE A 26 4.46 1.12 -10.23
CA PHE A 26 4.19 -0.30 -10.39
C PHE A 26 2.74 -0.66 -10.68
N ALA A 27 1.78 0.25 -10.48
CA ALA A 27 0.38 -0.03 -10.79
C ALA A 27 0.25 -0.48 -12.25
N HIS A 28 0.99 0.12 -13.18
CA HIS A 28 0.95 -0.22 -14.62
C HIS A 28 2.20 -0.97 -15.10
N ALA A 29 3.00 -1.53 -14.20
CA ALA A 29 4.18 -2.30 -14.61
C ALA A 29 3.77 -3.55 -15.40
N SER A 30 4.55 -3.87 -16.44
CA SER A 30 4.35 -5.06 -17.29
C SER A 30 4.73 -6.37 -16.57
N THR A 31 5.61 -6.30 -15.57
CA THR A 31 6.08 -7.45 -14.79
C THR A 31 6.01 -7.13 -13.30
N LEU A 32 5.33 -8.01 -12.57
CA LEU A 32 5.24 -8.03 -11.10
C LEU A 32 5.85 -9.35 -10.60
N ASP A 33 6.21 -9.40 -9.32
CA ASP A 33 6.91 -10.56 -8.74
C ASP A 33 5.96 -11.77 -8.60
N LEU A 34 4.67 -11.49 -8.41
CA LEU A 34 3.59 -12.46 -8.51
C LEU A 34 2.54 -11.96 -9.51
N ALA A 35 2.17 -12.81 -10.48
CA ALA A 35 0.96 -12.65 -11.27
C ALA A 35 -0.19 -13.41 -10.59
N VAL A 36 -1.28 -12.71 -10.25
CA VAL A 36 -2.39 -13.32 -9.52
C VAL A 36 -3.47 -13.76 -10.51
N GLN A 37 -3.77 -15.06 -10.51
CA GLN A 37 -4.90 -15.64 -11.26
C GLN A 37 -6.05 -16.03 -10.33
N ARG A 38 -5.72 -16.35 -9.07
CA ARG A 38 -6.67 -16.71 -8.02
C ARG A 38 -6.38 -15.91 -6.75
N PRO A 39 -7.38 -15.30 -6.08
CA PRO A 39 -7.18 -14.50 -4.87
C PRO A 39 -6.40 -15.21 -3.76
N ALA A 40 -6.58 -16.52 -3.61
CA ALA A 40 -5.87 -17.33 -2.61
C ALA A 40 -4.33 -17.32 -2.79
N GLN A 41 -3.82 -17.13 -4.01
CA GLN A 41 -2.37 -17.04 -4.27
C GLN A 41 -1.76 -15.83 -3.59
N LEU A 42 -2.49 -14.72 -3.54
CA LEU A 42 -2.01 -13.46 -2.98
C LEU A 42 -1.84 -13.55 -1.46
N GLN A 43 -2.82 -14.14 -0.77
CA GLN A 43 -2.74 -14.35 0.68
C GLN A 43 -1.60 -15.31 1.05
N ALA A 44 -1.44 -16.41 0.30
CA ALA A 44 -0.36 -17.36 0.52
C ALA A 44 1.01 -16.71 0.34
N TRP A 45 1.19 -15.99 -0.77
CA TRP A 45 2.43 -15.26 -1.07
C TRP A 45 2.77 -14.20 -0.01
N LEU A 46 1.79 -13.43 0.46
CA LEU A 46 2.03 -12.50 1.58
C LEU A 46 2.47 -13.24 2.85
N GLY A 47 1.90 -14.42 3.12
CA GLY A 47 2.30 -15.26 4.26
C GLY A 47 3.74 -15.77 4.19
N GLU A 48 4.34 -15.85 2.99
CA GLU A 48 5.75 -16.23 2.82
C GLU A 48 6.72 -15.08 3.18
N HIS A 49 6.26 -13.83 3.11
CA HIS A 49 7.10 -12.64 3.28
C HIS A 49 6.80 -11.84 4.55
N PHE A 50 5.61 -12.02 5.13
CA PHE A 50 5.11 -11.23 6.24
C PHE A 50 4.44 -12.12 7.29
N ALA A 51 4.82 -11.94 8.55
CA ALA A 51 4.24 -12.67 9.68
C ALA A 51 2.90 -12.05 10.09
N GLN A 52 1.83 -12.85 10.12
CA GLN A 52 0.50 -12.42 10.62
C GLN A 52 -0.13 -11.26 9.83
N VAL A 53 -0.04 -11.28 8.50
CA VAL A 53 -0.84 -10.37 7.67
C VAL A 53 -2.31 -10.64 7.95
N GLY A 54 -3.04 -9.58 8.30
CA GLY A 54 -4.48 -9.64 8.54
C GLY A 54 -5.27 -10.00 7.29
N GLN A 55 -6.59 -9.99 7.42
CA GLN A 55 -7.46 -10.11 6.25
C GLN A 55 -7.28 -8.87 5.37
N LEU A 56 -6.95 -9.09 4.09
CA LEU A 56 -6.91 -8.02 3.11
C LEU A 56 -8.34 -7.49 2.85
N PRO A 57 -8.49 -6.20 2.51
CA PRO A 57 -9.76 -5.67 2.07
C PRO A 57 -10.24 -6.42 0.82
N ASP A 58 -11.52 -6.83 0.84
CA ASP A 58 -12.16 -7.42 -0.33
C ASP A 58 -12.65 -6.32 -1.27
N LEU A 59 -11.88 -6.09 -2.34
CA LEU A 59 -12.24 -5.09 -3.37
C LEU A 59 -13.13 -5.67 -4.48
N SER A 60 -13.46 -6.96 -4.43
CA SER A 60 -14.32 -7.60 -5.43
C SER A 60 -15.74 -7.03 -5.42
N ALA A 61 -16.21 -6.56 -4.26
CA ALA A 61 -17.49 -5.85 -4.12
C ALA A 61 -17.57 -4.56 -4.95
N TYR A 62 -16.41 -3.96 -5.26
CA TYR A 62 -16.28 -2.77 -6.10
C TYR A 62 -15.87 -3.09 -7.55
N GLY A 63 -15.80 -4.38 -7.91
CA GLY A 63 -15.42 -4.84 -9.24
C GLY A 63 -13.93 -5.00 -9.48
N PHE A 64 -13.08 -4.73 -8.48
CA PHE A 64 -11.62 -4.86 -8.59
C PHE A 64 -11.16 -6.29 -8.28
N ARG A 65 -10.24 -6.80 -9.09
CA ARG A 65 -9.65 -8.14 -8.94
C ARG A 65 -8.14 -8.04 -8.83
N PRO A 66 -7.49 -8.85 -7.99
CA PRO A 66 -6.04 -8.83 -7.87
C PRO A 66 -5.41 -9.31 -9.19
N VAL A 67 -4.49 -8.52 -9.74
CA VAL A 67 -3.75 -8.85 -10.96
C VAL A 67 -2.29 -9.20 -10.69
N GLY A 68 -1.72 -8.71 -9.59
CA GLY A 68 -0.36 -9.06 -9.21
C GLY A 68 0.09 -8.43 -7.90
N ALA A 69 1.30 -8.79 -7.50
CA ALA A 69 1.96 -8.21 -6.33
C ALA A 69 3.46 -8.08 -6.54
N ARG A 70 4.06 -7.12 -5.83
CA ARG A 70 5.50 -6.87 -5.82
C ARG A 70 5.99 -6.65 -4.41
N LEU A 71 7.13 -7.26 -4.08
CA LEU A 71 7.88 -6.96 -2.86
C LEU A 71 8.72 -5.71 -3.08
N LEU A 72 8.78 -4.93 -2.01
CA LEU A 72 9.53 -3.70 -1.93
C LEU A 72 10.33 -3.74 -0.64
N SER A 73 11.45 -3.03 -0.62
CA SER A 73 12.17 -2.73 0.60
C SER A 73 12.08 -1.22 0.83
N ASN A 74 11.74 -0.81 2.04
CA ASN A 74 11.86 0.57 2.47
C ASN A 74 12.83 0.65 3.66
N GLU A 75 13.06 1.86 4.15
CA GLU A 75 13.99 2.11 5.27
C GLU A 75 13.57 1.41 6.58
N GLN A 76 12.30 0.99 6.70
CA GLN A 76 11.74 0.35 7.89
C GLN A 76 11.56 -1.16 7.72
N GLY A 77 11.97 -1.74 6.59
CA GLY A 77 11.94 -3.17 6.32
C GLY A 77 11.10 -3.55 5.09
N PRO A 78 10.53 -4.78 5.07
CA PRO A 78 9.79 -5.26 3.92
C PRO A 78 8.48 -4.51 3.75
N ALA A 79 8.12 -4.27 2.49
CA ALA A 79 6.85 -3.72 2.05
C ALA A 79 6.34 -4.52 0.86
N ALA A 80 5.03 -4.46 0.60
CA ALA A 80 4.42 -5.07 -0.56
C ALA A 80 3.45 -4.11 -1.20
N LEU A 81 3.39 -4.17 -2.53
CA LEU A 81 2.36 -3.53 -3.34
C LEU A 81 1.53 -4.61 -4.00
N LEU A 82 0.24 -4.64 -3.70
CA LEU A 82 -0.75 -5.50 -4.34
C LEU A 82 -1.51 -4.64 -5.33
N VAL A 83 -1.58 -5.07 -6.59
CA VAL A 83 -2.26 -4.34 -7.66
C VAL A 83 -3.57 -5.05 -8.00
N PHE A 84 -4.64 -4.27 -8.11
CA PHE A 84 -5.96 -4.72 -8.50
C PHE A 84 -6.41 -3.94 -9.74
N GLU A 85 -7.21 -4.59 -10.57
CA GLU A 85 -7.75 -4.01 -11.81
C GLU A 85 -9.26 -4.27 -11.88
N ASP A 86 -10.02 -3.28 -12.35
CA ASP A 86 -11.44 -3.44 -12.64
C ASP A 86 -11.68 -3.89 -14.11
N ALA A 87 -12.94 -4.07 -14.50
CA ALA A 87 -13.29 -4.47 -15.87
C ALA A 87 -13.00 -3.39 -16.93
N LYS A 88 -12.75 -2.13 -16.53
CA LYS A 88 -12.42 -1.01 -17.42
C LYS A 88 -10.91 -0.79 -17.54
N GLY A 89 -10.10 -1.57 -16.82
CA GLY A 89 -8.64 -1.42 -16.76
C GLY A 89 -8.17 -0.36 -15.75
N GLU A 90 -9.07 0.16 -14.91
CA GLU A 90 -8.68 1.05 -13.82
C GLU A 90 -7.90 0.24 -12.78
N ARG A 91 -6.75 0.78 -12.36
CA ARG A 91 -5.87 0.11 -11.40
C ARG A 91 -5.82 0.83 -10.07
N VAL A 92 -5.97 0.04 -9.01
CA VAL A 92 -5.80 0.48 -7.63
C VAL A 92 -4.74 -0.39 -6.98
N SER A 93 -4.11 0.11 -5.94
CA SER A 93 -3.09 -0.66 -5.23
C SER A 93 -3.26 -0.60 -3.73
N LEU A 94 -3.14 -1.75 -3.09
CA LEU A 94 -2.99 -1.85 -1.65
C LEU A 94 -1.50 -1.97 -1.34
N PHE A 95 -0.98 -0.99 -0.62
CA PHE A 95 0.39 -1.00 -0.12
C PHE A 95 0.39 -1.40 1.35
N LEU A 96 1.26 -2.33 1.72
CA LEU A 96 1.48 -2.78 3.11
C LEU A 96 2.95 -2.62 3.45
N ARG A 97 3.23 -2.14 4.67
CA ARG A 97 4.58 -2.12 5.25
C ARG A 97 4.57 -2.41 6.74
N SER A 98 5.67 -2.96 7.24
CA SER A 98 5.89 -3.09 8.68
C SER A 98 5.92 -1.70 9.36
N PRO A 99 5.35 -1.55 10.56
CA PRO A 99 5.52 -0.38 11.38
C PRO A 99 6.97 -0.38 11.89
N GLY A 100 7.70 0.70 11.61
CA GLY A 100 9.02 0.94 12.20
C GLY A 100 8.97 2.00 13.29
N GLU A 101 10.12 2.35 13.88
CA GLU A 101 10.21 3.41 14.89
C GLU A 101 9.65 4.76 14.38
N HIS A 102 9.71 4.99 13.06
CA HIS A 102 9.18 6.20 12.42
C HIS A 102 7.74 6.08 11.91
N TYR A 103 7.15 4.88 11.90
CA TYR A 103 5.77 4.65 11.43
C TYR A 103 4.97 3.88 12.49
N THR A 104 4.82 4.51 13.65
CA THR A 104 3.94 4.07 14.72
C THR A 104 2.53 3.79 14.19
N ARG A 105 1.76 2.98 14.93
CA ARG A 105 0.32 2.79 14.66
C ARG A 105 -0.33 4.17 14.47
N MET A 106 -0.78 4.45 13.26
CA MET A 106 -1.32 5.74 12.85
C MET A 106 -2.85 5.71 12.84
N PRO A 107 -3.52 6.84 13.11
CA PRO A 107 -4.96 6.93 12.91
C PRO A 107 -5.28 6.71 11.43
N SER A 108 -6.47 6.19 11.16
CA SER A 108 -6.98 6.14 9.79
C SER A 108 -7.11 7.57 9.23
N GLY A 109 -6.73 7.75 7.98
CA GLY A 109 -6.79 9.04 7.32
C GLY A 109 -6.80 8.91 5.82
N GLU A 110 -6.83 10.05 5.16
CA GLU A 110 -6.84 10.16 3.73
C GLU A 110 -5.92 11.31 3.30
N ARG A 111 -5.29 11.13 2.15
CA ARG A 111 -4.54 12.16 1.47
C ARG A 111 -4.83 12.15 -0.01
N ILE A 112 -4.88 13.34 -0.59
CA ILE A 112 -4.89 13.55 -2.03
C ILE A 112 -3.54 14.13 -2.46
N GLU A 113 -2.97 13.60 -3.53
CA GLU A 113 -1.75 14.11 -4.17
C GLU A 113 -1.91 14.08 -5.69
N GLY A 114 -2.26 15.23 -6.26
CA GLY A 114 -2.59 15.34 -7.68
C GLY A 114 -3.83 14.50 -8.02
N PRO A 115 -3.77 13.59 -9.01
CA PRO A 115 -4.91 12.76 -9.41
C PRO A 115 -5.09 11.52 -8.51
N LEU A 116 -4.22 11.29 -7.53
CA LEU A 116 -4.25 10.10 -6.69
C LEU A 116 -4.74 10.43 -5.28
N GLN A 117 -5.44 9.47 -4.69
CA GLN A 117 -5.90 9.47 -3.31
C GLN A 117 -5.33 8.25 -2.61
N ALA A 118 -4.80 8.44 -1.40
CA ALA A 118 -4.33 7.38 -0.52
C ALA A 118 -5.15 7.39 0.77
N ARG A 119 -5.94 6.34 0.98
CA ARG A 119 -6.63 6.08 2.25
C ARG A 119 -5.79 5.12 3.06
N TYR A 120 -5.33 5.53 4.23
CA TYR A 120 -4.37 4.76 5.03
C TYR A 120 -4.90 4.48 6.43
N TRP A 121 -4.48 3.35 6.98
CA TRP A 121 -4.83 2.91 8.33
C TRP A 121 -3.80 1.93 8.86
N SER A 122 -3.78 1.73 10.17
CA SER A 122 -3.06 0.62 10.79
C SER A 122 -4.02 -0.51 11.15
N GLN A 123 -3.63 -1.75 10.86
CA GLN A 123 -4.37 -2.94 11.26
C GLN A 123 -3.42 -4.04 11.69
N GLY A 124 -3.66 -4.61 12.88
CA GLY A 124 -2.77 -5.59 13.48
C GLY A 124 -1.36 -5.02 13.67
N ALA A 125 -0.38 -5.69 13.06
CA ALA A 125 1.03 -5.35 13.08
C ALA A 125 1.51 -4.63 11.81
N TYR A 126 0.62 -4.10 10.96
CA TYR A 126 0.97 -3.49 9.67
C TYR A 126 0.27 -2.16 9.42
N ASN A 127 0.91 -1.32 8.60
CA ASN A 127 0.33 -0.10 8.06
C ASN A 127 -0.06 -0.32 6.60
N TYR A 128 -1.28 0.06 6.25
CA TYR A 128 -1.87 -0.13 4.94
C TYR A 128 -2.21 1.22 4.31
N ALA A 129 -2.10 1.29 2.98
CA ALA A 129 -2.63 2.38 2.18
C ALA A 129 -3.28 1.82 0.92
N LEU A 130 -4.56 2.13 0.73
CA LEU A 130 -5.27 1.92 -0.52
C LEU A 130 -5.10 3.18 -1.38
N VAL A 131 -4.45 3.02 -2.53
CA VAL A 131 -4.20 4.09 -3.49
C VAL A 131 -5.07 3.89 -4.72
N SER A 132 -5.81 4.93 -5.08
CA SER A 132 -6.71 4.97 -6.24
C SER A 132 -6.64 6.34 -6.93
N ALA A 133 -7.29 6.47 -8.08
CA ALA A 133 -7.60 7.81 -8.59
C ALA A 133 -8.57 8.52 -7.62
N VAL A 134 -8.52 9.85 -7.61
CA VAL A 134 -9.52 10.66 -6.90
C VAL A 134 -10.88 10.43 -7.55
N GLY A 135 -11.89 10.10 -6.75
CA GLY A 135 -13.25 9.84 -7.23
C GLY A 135 -13.54 8.39 -7.61
N THR A 136 -12.56 7.48 -7.50
CA THR A 136 -12.82 6.04 -7.54
C THR A 136 -13.73 5.64 -6.37
N ALA A 137 -14.78 4.86 -6.63
CA ALA A 137 -15.73 4.43 -5.59
C ALA A 137 -15.21 3.18 -4.85
N LEU A 138 -14.62 3.38 -3.67
CA LEU A 138 -14.00 2.34 -2.80
C LEU A 138 -14.32 2.56 -1.31
#